data_AF-A0A6P1MCN3-F1
#
_entry.id   AF-A0A6P1MCN3-F1
#
_cell.length_a   1.000
_cell.length_b   1.000
_cell.length_c   1.000
_cell.angle_alpha   90.00
_cell.angle_beta   90.00
_cell.angle_gamma   90.00
#
_symmetry.space_group_name_H-M   'P 1'
#
loop_
_entity.id
_entity.type
_entity.pdbx_description
1 polymer ?
#
loop_
_entity_poly.entity_id
_entity_poly.type
_entity_poly.pdbx_seq_one_letter_code
_entity_poly.pdbx_strand_id
1 'polypeptide(L)'
;MEISKTIESLAISAVNVTTSQHELSQEIHSIDQVTKEIESVLKDITRAANNTKLIGFNAAIEAARLGNEGRGFAVVANEIQTLAENSKETAAHIAELNKQINGKLDSTVQNSEKTLSITEEQSAAMEELSATVQAVTELAGRLKDLFQIK
;
A
#
# COMPACT_ATOMS: atom_id res chain seq x y z
N MET A 1 21.64 -24.14 28.13
CA MET A 1 22.12 -24.20 26.74
C MET A 1 20.99 -24.14 25.72
N GLU A 2 19.96 -24.99 25.80
CA GLU A 2 18.77 -24.89 24.91
C GLU A 2 18.04 -23.55 25.03
N ILE A 3 17.76 -23.08 26.25
CA ILE A 3 17.04 -21.80 26.47
C ILE A 3 17.81 -20.61 25.86
N SER A 4 19.14 -20.54 26.01
CA SER A 4 19.95 -19.48 25.41
C SER A 4 19.90 -19.52 23.88
N LYS A 5 19.93 -20.71 23.26
CA LYS A 5 19.76 -20.85 21.81
C LYS A 5 18.38 -20.39 21.34
N THR A 6 17.34 -20.69 22.11
CA THR A 6 15.99 -20.22 21.80
C THR A 6 15.91 -18.70 21.84
N ILE A 7 16.49 -18.05 22.86
CA ILE A 7 16.54 -16.59 22.97
C ILE A 7 17.30 -15.98 21.79
N GLU A 8 18.45 -16.54 21.43
CA GLU A 8 19.25 -16.09 20.28
C GLU A 8 18.47 -16.22 18.96
N SER A 9 17.80 -17.36 18.74
CA SER A 9 16.95 -17.59 17.57
C SER A 9 15.80 -16.58 17.48
N LEU A 10 15.15 -16.28 18.62
CA LEU A 10 14.06 -15.32 18.65
C LEU A 10 14.57 -13.88 18.43
N ALA A 11 15.75 -13.52 18.94
CA ALA A 11 16.38 -12.22 18.67
C ALA A 11 16.70 -12.06 17.16
N ILE A 12 17.24 -13.10 16.52
CA ILE A 12 17.44 -13.12 15.07
C ILE A 12 16.10 -12.96 14.34
N SER A 13 15.04 -13.64 14.79
CA SER A 13 13.71 -13.50 14.20
C SER A 13 13.17 -12.06 14.32
N ALA A 14 13.40 -11.37 15.44
CA ALA A 14 12.97 -9.98 15.61
C ALA A 14 13.71 -9.03 14.64
N VAL A 15 15.00 -9.25 14.42
CA VAL A 15 15.79 -8.52 13.41
C VAL A 15 15.25 -8.78 12.00
N ASN A 16 14.92 -10.03 11.68
CA ASN A 16 14.33 -10.38 10.38
C ASN A 16 12.97 -9.70 10.17
N VAL A 17 12.10 -9.69 11.19
CA VAL A 17 10.82 -8.97 11.14
C VAL A 17 11.05 -7.48 10.88
N THR A 18 11.99 -6.85 11.59
CA THR A 18 12.32 -5.42 11.40
C THR A 18 12.80 -5.14 9.97
N THR A 19 13.64 -6.02 9.42
CA THR A 19 14.12 -5.92 8.03
C THR A 19 12.96 -6.03 7.05
N SER A 20 12.11 -7.04 7.19
CA SER A 20 10.93 -7.21 6.34
C SER A 20 9.94 -6.06 6.44
N GLN A 21 9.79 -5.43 7.62
CA GLN A 21 8.97 -4.22 7.78
C GLN A 21 9.58 -3.02 7.05
N HIS A 22 10.91 -2.90 7.02
CA HIS A 22 11.57 -1.86 6.24
C HIS A 22 11.36 -2.04 4.73
N GLU A 23 11.50 -3.26 4.23
CA GLU A 23 11.21 -3.61 2.82
C GLU A 23 9.74 -3.32 2.48
N LEU A 24 8.80 -3.74 3.35
CA LEU A 24 7.37 -3.44 3.19
C LEU A 24 7.11 -1.92 3.12
N SER A 25 7.78 -1.12 3.95
CA SER A 25 7.65 0.33 3.92
C SER A 25 8.12 0.93 2.59
N GLN A 26 9.18 0.38 1.99
CA GLN A 26 9.67 0.82 0.69
C GLN A 26 8.69 0.46 -0.43
N GLU A 27 8.12 -0.75 -0.40
CA GLU A 27 7.09 -1.18 -1.34
C GLU A 27 5.84 -0.32 -1.25
N ILE A 28 5.36 -0.03 -0.04
CA ILE A 28 4.23 0.88 0.19
C ILE A 28 4.51 2.25 -0.44
N HIS A 29 5.71 2.81 -0.24
CA HIS A 29 6.08 4.09 -0.83
C HIS A 29 6.09 4.03 -2.37
N SER A 30 6.59 2.95 -2.96
CA SER A 30 6.54 2.75 -4.40
C SER A 30 5.10 2.68 -4.92
N ILE A 31 4.20 2.00 -4.21
CA ILE A 31 2.79 1.92 -4.63
C ILE A 31 2.11 3.28 -4.49
N ASP A 32 2.39 4.05 -3.43
CA ASP A 32 1.87 5.43 -3.27
C ASP A 32 2.29 6.36 -4.43
N GLN A 33 3.52 6.21 -4.94
CA GLN A 33 3.95 6.94 -6.14
C GLN A 33 3.12 6.53 -7.37
N VAL A 34 2.90 5.24 -7.58
CA VAL A 34 2.09 4.72 -8.69
C VAL A 34 0.63 5.18 -8.59
N THR A 35 0.02 5.20 -7.40
CA THR A 35 -1.36 5.66 -7.24
C THR A 35 -1.51 7.16 -7.51
N LYS A 36 -0.49 7.97 -7.21
CA LYS A 36 -0.43 9.40 -7.59
C LYS A 36 -0.31 9.59 -9.10
N GLU A 37 0.49 8.77 -9.77
CA GLU A 37 0.58 8.78 -11.24
C GLU A 37 -0.77 8.41 -11.87
N ILE A 38 -1.44 7.37 -11.35
CA ILE A 38 -2.79 6.99 -11.78
C ILE A 38 -3.75 8.19 -11.63
N GLU A 39 -3.70 8.91 -10.52
CA GLU A 39 -4.55 10.09 -10.31
C GLU A 39 -4.30 11.18 -11.38
N SER A 40 -3.05 11.41 -11.77
CA SER A 40 -2.70 12.34 -12.85
C SER A 40 -3.27 11.88 -14.20
N VAL A 41 -3.10 10.59 -14.54
CA VAL A 41 -3.64 10.01 -15.78
C VAL A 41 -5.16 10.13 -15.83
N LEU A 42 -5.85 9.90 -14.71
CA LEU A 42 -7.31 10.03 -14.65
C LEU A 42 -7.79 11.47 -14.85
N LYS A 43 -7.04 12.46 -14.36
CA LYS A 43 -7.31 13.88 -14.64
C LYS A 43 -7.19 14.17 -16.14
N ASP A 44 -6.17 13.62 -16.79
CA ASP A 44 -5.96 13.76 -18.23
C ASP A 44 -7.06 13.10 -19.06
N ILE A 45 -7.47 11.88 -18.69
CA ILE A 45 -8.60 11.18 -19.34
C ILE A 45 -9.89 11.99 -19.17
N THR A 46 -10.18 12.49 -17.98
CA THR A 46 -11.37 13.32 -17.70
C THR A 46 -11.36 14.59 -18.55
N ARG A 47 -10.20 15.24 -18.68
CA ARG A 47 -10.03 16.42 -19.54
C ARG A 47 -10.23 16.07 -21.02
N ALA A 48 -9.66 14.97 -21.49
CA ALA A 48 -9.84 14.49 -22.86
C ALA A 48 -11.31 14.17 -23.17
N ALA A 49 -12.00 13.49 -22.26
CA ALA A 49 -13.43 13.21 -22.36
C ALA A 49 -14.26 14.50 -22.46
N ASN A 50 -14.00 15.49 -21.60
CA ASN A 50 -14.70 16.78 -21.67
C ASN A 50 -14.46 17.51 -23.00
N ASN A 51 -13.22 17.52 -23.51
CA ASN A 51 -12.90 18.12 -24.80
C ASN A 51 -13.59 17.40 -25.96
N THR A 52 -13.58 16.06 -25.96
CA THR A 52 -14.27 15.24 -26.96
C THR A 52 -15.78 15.49 -26.92
N LYS A 53 -16.38 15.64 -25.74
CA LYS A 53 -17.79 15.99 -25.58
C LYS A 53 -18.10 17.35 -26.20
N LEU A 54 -17.24 18.36 -26.01
CA LEU A 54 -17.40 19.67 -26.64
C LEU A 54 -17.26 19.62 -28.17
N ILE A 55 -16.34 18.80 -28.69
CA ILE A 55 -16.20 18.58 -30.14
C ILE A 55 -17.48 17.93 -30.70
N GLY A 56 -17.99 16.89 -30.05
CA GLY A 56 -19.25 16.24 -30.43
C GLY A 56 -20.44 17.21 -30.38
N PHE A 57 -20.51 18.07 -29.37
CA PHE A 57 -21.54 19.11 -29.27
C PHE A 57 -21.48 20.11 -30.42
N ASN A 58 -20.29 20.62 -30.76
CA ASN A 58 -20.12 21.53 -31.89
C ASN A 58 -20.47 20.87 -33.23
N ALA A 59 -20.12 19.58 -33.40
CA ALA A 59 -20.50 18.80 -34.57
C ALA A 59 -22.03 18.61 -34.66
N ALA A 60 -22.72 18.42 -33.54
CA ALA A 60 -24.17 18.31 -33.50
C ALA A 60 -24.86 19.63 -33.90
N ILE A 61 -24.33 20.78 -33.48
CA ILE A 61 -24.81 22.11 -33.91
C ILE A 61 -24.66 22.28 -35.43
N GLU A 62 -23.48 21.94 -35.97
CA GLU A 62 -23.22 22.09 -37.40
C GLU A 62 -24.08 21.13 -38.24
N ALA A 63 -24.27 19.90 -37.76
CA ALA A 63 -25.18 18.94 -38.36
C ALA A 63 -26.64 19.45 -38.39
N ALA A 64 -27.10 20.09 -37.32
CA ALA A 64 -28.43 20.72 -37.29
C ALA A 64 -28.54 21.89 -38.28
N ARG A 65 -27.46 22.66 -38.46
CA ARG A 65 -27.41 23.78 -39.42
C ARG A 65 -27.58 23.33 -40.88
N LEU A 66 -27.04 22.16 -41.23
CA LEU A 66 -27.15 21.56 -42.57
C LEU A 66 -28.51 20.88 -42.83
N GLY A 67 -29.41 20.85 -41.84
CA GLY A 67 -30.77 20.31 -41.98
C GLY A 67 -30.78 18.84 -42.41
N ASN A 68 -31.37 18.53 -43.56
CA ASN A 68 -31.50 17.15 -44.04
C ASN A 68 -30.15 16.52 -44.44
N GLU A 69 -29.20 17.31 -44.93
CA GLU A 69 -27.87 16.81 -45.32
C GLU A 69 -27.00 16.45 -44.11
N GLY A 70 -27.29 17.04 -42.94
CA GLY A 70 -26.57 16.82 -41.70
C GLY A 70 -27.03 15.62 -40.87
N ARG A 71 -28.10 14.90 -41.25
CA ARG A 71 -28.67 13.82 -40.41
C ARG A 71 -27.66 12.71 -40.07
N GLY A 72 -26.84 12.30 -41.02
CA GLY A 72 -25.79 11.30 -40.78
C GLY A 72 -24.72 11.79 -39.80
N PHE A 73 -24.31 13.06 -39.94
CA PHE A 73 -23.35 13.69 -39.03
C PHE A 73 -23.92 13.87 -37.62
N ALA A 74 -25.23 14.13 -37.48
CA ALA A 74 -25.88 14.25 -36.18
C ALA A 74 -25.82 12.93 -35.38
N VAL A 75 -25.97 11.78 -36.04
CA VAL A 75 -25.83 10.46 -35.40
C VAL A 75 -24.41 10.26 -34.89
N VAL A 76 -23.40 10.55 -35.71
CA VAL A 76 -21.98 10.43 -35.32
C VAL A 76 -21.65 11.39 -34.18
N ALA A 77 -22.15 12.63 -34.22
CA ALA A 77 -21.94 13.63 -33.18
C ALA A 77 -22.55 13.21 -31.82
N ASN A 78 -23.70 12.53 -31.84
CA ASN A 78 -24.29 11.95 -30.63
C ASN A 78 -23.46 10.76 -30.11
N GLU A 79 -22.97 9.89 -30.99
CA GLU A 79 -22.13 8.76 -30.59
C GLU A 79 -20.82 9.24 -29.94
N ILE A 80 -20.20 10.30 -30.47
CA ILE A 80 -19.02 10.94 -29.88
C ILE A 80 -19.32 11.45 -28.46
N GLN A 81 -20.48 12.09 -28.25
CA GLN A 81 -20.88 12.57 -26.93
C GLN A 81 -21.10 11.42 -25.94
N THR A 82 -21.75 10.34 -26.38
CA THR A 82 -21.96 9.13 -25.56
C THR A 82 -20.63 8.50 -25.18
N LEU A 83 -19.71 8.34 -26.13
CA LEU A 83 -18.38 7.78 -25.88
C LEU A 83 -17.57 8.63 -24.89
N ALA A 84 -17.67 9.96 -25.00
CA ALA A 84 -17.03 10.89 -24.06
C ALA A 84 -17.61 10.76 -22.64
N GLU A 85 -18.93 10.63 -22.49
CA GLU A 85 -19.56 10.42 -21.18
C GLU A 85 -19.13 9.09 -20.56
N ASN A 86 -19.17 8.01 -21.34
CA ASN A 86 -18.75 6.68 -20.88
C ASN A 86 -17.27 6.65 -20.45
N SER A 87 -16.41 7.38 -21.18
CA SER A 87 -14.99 7.52 -20.82
C SER A 87 -14.82 8.25 -19.48
N LYS A 88 -15.61 9.29 -19.23
CA LYS A 88 -15.61 10.03 -17.96
C LYS A 88 -16.12 9.17 -16.80
N GLU A 89 -17.19 8.42 -17.00
CA GLU A 89 -17.72 7.49 -15.99
C GLU A 89 -16.70 6.41 -15.65
N THR A 90 -16.05 5.84 -16.65
CA THR A 90 -14.97 4.85 -16.46
C THR A 90 -13.81 5.43 -15.67
N ALA A 91 -13.36 6.64 -16.01
CA ALA A 91 -12.30 7.33 -15.26
C ALA A 91 -12.71 7.59 -13.80
N ALA A 92 -13.96 7.96 -13.55
CA ALA A 92 -14.47 8.15 -12.19
C ALA A 92 -14.50 6.84 -11.39
N HIS A 93 -14.89 5.73 -12.02
CA HIS A 93 -14.83 4.41 -11.39
C HIS A 93 -13.39 4.04 -11.01
N ILE A 94 -12.44 4.20 -11.93
CA ILE A 94 -11.02 3.91 -11.66
C ILE A 94 -10.49 4.82 -10.54
N ALA A 95 -10.92 6.09 -10.47
CA ALA A 95 -10.55 6.99 -9.39
C ALA A 95 -11.00 6.48 -8.01
N GLU A 96 -12.22 5.92 -7.92
CA GLU A 96 -12.71 5.33 -6.68
C GLU A 96 -11.92 4.07 -6.29
N LEU A 97 -11.58 3.22 -7.25
CA LEU A 97 -10.70 2.07 -6.99
C LEU A 97 -9.31 2.53 -6.51
N ASN A 98 -8.74 3.56 -7.12
CA ASN A 98 -7.46 4.14 -6.71
C ASN A 98 -7.52 4.69 -5.27
N LYS A 99 -8.63 5.32 -4.89
CA LYS A 99 -8.87 5.78 -3.52
C LYS A 99 -8.96 4.62 -2.52
N GLN A 100 -9.59 3.52 -2.90
CA GLN A 100 -9.63 2.31 -2.06
C GLN A 100 -8.24 1.69 -1.88
N ILE A 101 -7.39 1.73 -2.91
CA ILE A 101 -5.98 1.31 -2.81
C ILE A 101 -5.26 2.18 -1.78
N ASN A 102 -5.37 3.51 -1.87
CA ASN A 102 -4.74 4.42 -0.90
C ASN A 102 -5.19 4.14 0.54
N GLY A 103 -6.49 3.94 0.79
CA GLY A 103 -6.97 3.58 2.14
C GLY A 103 -6.44 2.23 2.66
N LYS A 104 -6.20 1.27 1.77
CA LYS A 104 -5.56 -0.01 2.12
C LYS A 104 -4.06 0.17 2.41
N LEU A 105 -3.38 1.07 1.70
CA LEU A 105 -1.97 1.41 1.98
C LEU A 105 -1.87 2.03 3.38
N ASP A 106 -2.71 3.01 3.71
CA ASP A 106 -2.73 3.64 5.04
C ASP A 106 -2.93 2.60 6.15
N SER A 107 -3.87 1.68 5.95
CA SER A 107 -4.11 0.58 6.91
C SER A 107 -2.90 -0.36 7.03
N THR A 108 -2.21 -0.61 5.92
CA THR A 108 -0.99 -1.44 5.91
C THR A 108 0.15 -0.75 6.66
N VAL A 109 0.32 0.58 6.49
CA VAL A 109 1.31 1.37 7.24
C VAL A 109 1.05 1.27 8.75
N GLN A 110 -0.19 1.49 9.19
CA GLN A 110 -0.55 1.39 10.61
C GLN A 110 -0.27 -0.01 11.19
N ASN A 111 -0.55 -1.06 10.44
CA ASN A 111 -0.24 -2.43 10.85
C ASN A 111 1.26 -2.71 10.90
N SER A 112 2.02 -2.12 9.97
CA SER A 112 3.48 -2.19 9.93
C SER A 112 4.10 -1.51 11.15
N GLU A 113 3.68 -0.29 11.47
CA GLU A 113 4.11 0.46 12.66
C GLU A 113 3.79 -0.30 13.96
N LYS A 114 2.58 -0.87 14.06
CA LYS A 114 2.20 -1.70 15.21
C LYS A 114 3.09 -2.94 15.32
N THR A 115 3.42 -3.58 14.21
CA THR A 115 4.29 -4.76 14.19
C THR A 115 5.71 -4.40 14.63
N LEU A 116 6.23 -3.26 14.20
CA LEU A 116 7.52 -2.73 14.65
C LEU A 116 7.52 -2.49 16.16
N SER A 117 6.51 -1.79 16.69
CA SER A 117 6.40 -1.52 18.13
C SER A 117 6.34 -2.81 18.96
N ILE A 118 5.56 -3.82 18.53
CA ILE A 118 5.52 -5.13 19.20
C ILE A 118 6.89 -5.82 19.13
N THR A 119 7.60 -5.71 18.00
CA THR A 119 8.91 -6.33 17.81
C THR A 119 9.98 -5.66 18.68
N GLU A 120 9.90 -4.36 18.90
CA GLU A 120 10.76 -3.61 19.83
C GLU A 120 10.53 -4.06 21.28
N GLU A 121 9.26 -4.13 21.72
CA GLU A 121 8.91 -4.65 23.05
C GLU A 121 9.40 -6.09 23.25
N GLN A 122 9.21 -6.93 22.23
CA GLN A 122 9.67 -8.32 22.23
C GLN A 122 11.20 -8.40 22.33
N SER A 123 11.93 -7.52 21.65
CA SER A 123 13.40 -7.49 21.70
C SER A 123 13.90 -7.10 23.09
N ALA A 124 13.29 -6.09 23.72
CA ALA A 124 13.62 -5.69 25.09
C ALA A 124 13.37 -6.82 26.10
N ALA A 125 12.23 -7.53 25.99
CA ALA A 125 11.93 -8.68 26.82
C ALA A 125 12.94 -9.82 26.66
N MET A 126 13.52 -9.99 25.47
CA MET A 126 14.55 -11.00 25.22
C MET A 126 15.90 -10.65 25.84
N GLU A 127 16.27 -9.38 25.87
CA GLU A 127 17.47 -8.94 26.57
C GLU A 127 17.36 -9.21 28.07
N GLU A 128 16.21 -8.90 28.68
CA GLU A 128 15.94 -9.18 30.10
C GLU A 128 15.96 -10.70 30.39
N LEU A 129 15.34 -11.48 29.50
CA LEU A 129 15.32 -12.94 29.64
C LEU A 129 16.73 -13.54 29.50
N SER A 130 17.54 -13.01 28.58
CA SER A 130 18.93 -13.42 28.38
C SER A 130 19.76 -13.17 29.66
N ALA A 131 19.64 -11.98 30.25
CA ALA A 131 20.31 -11.63 31.50
C ALA A 131 19.89 -12.55 32.65
N THR A 132 18.59 -12.84 32.76
CA THR A 132 18.06 -13.75 33.78
C THR A 132 18.61 -15.17 33.63
N VAL A 133 18.67 -15.69 32.40
CA VAL A 133 19.22 -17.03 32.12
C VAL A 133 20.73 -17.11 32.43
N GLN A 134 21.48 -16.05 32.14
CA GLN A 134 22.90 -15.96 32.52
C GLN A 134 23.07 -16.00 34.04
N ALA A 135 22.30 -15.20 34.79
CA ALA A 135 22.34 -15.18 36.25
C ALA A 135 21.99 -16.55 36.87
N VAL A 136 20.97 -17.23 36.34
CA VAL A 136 20.59 -18.59 36.79
C VAL A 136 21.70 -19.59 36.49
N THR A 137 22.36 -19.50 35.33
CA THR A 137 23.45 -20.39 34.95
C THR A 137 24.67 -20.20 35.86
N GLU A 138 24.99 -18.95 36.20
CA GLU A 138 26.07 -18.61 37.14
C GLU A 138 25.77 -19.15 38.54
N LEU A 139 24.54 -18.95 39.04
CA LEU A 139 24.11 -19.47 40.34
C LEU A 139 24.21 -21.00 40.40
N ALA A 140 23.76 -21.69 39.34
CA ALA A 140 23.86 -23.14 39.24
C ALA A 140 25.33 -23.62 39.25
N GLY A 141 26.23 -22.90 38.56
CA GLY A 141 27.67 -23.16 38.59
C GLY A 141 28.25 -23.05 40.01
N ARG A 142 27.96 -21.93 40.69
CA ARG A 142 28.40 -21.70 42.08
C ARG A 142 27.89 -22.76 43.05
N LEU A 143 26.64 -23.20 42.89
CA LEU A 143 26.07 -24.28 43.69
C LEU A 143 26.81 -25.60 43.45
N LYS A 144 27.12 -25.94 42.20
CA LYS A 144 27.89 -27.15 41.86
C LYS A 144 29.27 -27.13 42.53
N ASP A 145 29.97 -26.00 42.48
CA ASP A 145 31.30 -25.86 43.06
C ASP A 145 31.27 -26.03 44.59
N LEU A 146 30.23 -25.51 45.27
CA LEU A 146 30.02 -25.71 46.71
C LEU A 146 29.85 -27.19 47.10
N PHE A 147 29.18 -27.99 46.26
CA PHE A 147 28.99 -29.44 46.52
C PHE A 147 30.21 -30.29 46.17
N GLN A 148 31.14 -29.79 45.35
CA GLN A 148 32.41 -30.49 45.04
C GLN A 148 33.51 -30.24 46.09
N ILE A 149 33.30 -29.33 47.04
CA ILE A 149 34.23 -29.01 48.14
C ILE A 149 34.02 -29.91 49.38
N LYS A 150 33.30 -31.03 49.26
CA LYS A 150 33.12 -32.02 50.34
C LYS A 150 33.69 -33.39 49.99
#